data_AF-A0A7S0XD68-F1
#
_entry.id   AF-A0A7S0XD68-F1
#
_cell.length_a   1.000
_cell.length_b   1.000
_cell.length_c   1.000
_cell.angle_alpha   90.00
_cell.angle_beta   90.00
_cell.angle_gamma   90.00
#
_symmetry.space_group_name_H-M   'P 1'
#
loop_
_entity.id
_entity.type
_entity.pdbx_description
1 polymer ?
#
loop_
_entity_poly.entity_id
_entity_poly.type
_entity_poly.pdbx_seq_one_letter_code
_entity_poly.pdbx_strand_id
1 'polypeptide(L)'
;INLLFDYSVDTLVKQLQLDHKVFFILTNTRSMNESDCTKVINQIMFNISEAIRITKYTHRVQFISRGDSTLRGHYPLETNLISKFLTDNKSSLGYYVDATILIPAFFEGGRVTFDNIHYVIEDDHLIPSGQTSFAKDEHFGYSHSNLVDWVIEKHNLSVDKSNRRVTRENIVCITLTDIREGGPYVIA
;
A
#
# COMPACT_ATOMS: atom_id res chain seq x y z
N ILE A 1 4.89 -13.98 14.36
CA ILE A 1 4.90 -13.30 13.04
C ILE A 1 6.36 -13.00 12.73
N ASN A 2 6.84 -13.38 11.54
CA ASN A 2 8.24 -13.20 11.18
C ASN A 2 8.45 -11.86 10.48
N LEU A 3 9.52 -11.16 10.84
CA LEU A 3 10.01 -9.97 10.13
C LEU A 3 11.32 -10.36 9.45
N LEU A 4 11.35 -10.25 8.12
CA LEU A 4 12.52 -10.54 7.31
C LEU A 4 13.29 -9.24 7.03
N PHE A 5 14.59 -9.26 7.34
CA PHE A 5 15.52 -8.17 7.05
C PHE A 5 16.23 -8.35 5.70
N ASP A 6 16.14 -9.55 5.12
CA ASP A 6 16.57 -9.86 3.76
C ASP A 6 15.40 -10.49 2.98
N TYR A 7 15.45 -10.37 1.67
CA TYR A 7 14.44 -10.89 0.75
C TYR A 7 15.12 -11.69 -0.37
N SER A 8 16.20 -12.40 -0.03
CA SER A 8 16.82 -13.36 -0.94
C SER A 8 15.83 -14.48 -1.27
N VAL A 9 15.97 -15.08 -2.45
CA VAL A 9 15.12 -16.22 -2.85
C VAL A 9 15.20 -17.35 -1.83
N ASP A 10 16.39 -17.64 -1.31
CA ASP A 10 16.60 -18.70 -0.31
C ASP A 10 15.87 -18.43 1.01
N THR A 11 15.92 -17.19 1.51
CA THR A 11 15.18 -16.79 2.71
C THR A 11 13.67 -16.91 2.49
N LEU A 12 13.17 -16.45 1.33
CA LEU A 12 11.75 -16.53 1.01
C LEU A 12 11.28 -17.98 0.81
N VAL A 13 12.10 -18.85 0.21
CA VAL A 13 11.81 -20.29 0.09
C VAL A 13 11.65 -20.92 1.46
N LYS A 14 12.60 -20.68 2.37
CA LYS A 14 12.53 -21.17 3.76
C LYS A 14 11.28 -20.64 4.45
N GLN A 15 10.97 -19.35 4.29
CA GLN A 15 9.81 -18.74 4.92
C GLN A 15 8.48 -19.32 4.41
N LEU A 16 8.35 -19.58 3.10
CA LEU A 16 7.15 -20.17 2.48
C LEU A 16 6.92 -21.63 2.89
N GLN A 17 7.95 -22.33 3.36
CA GLN A 17 7.86 -23.70 3.87
C GLN A 17 7.45 -23.77 5.35
N LEU A 18 7.44 -22.64 6.07
CA LEU A 18 6.94 -22.58 7.44
C LEU A 18 5.41 -22.58 7.45
N ASP A 19 4.83 -23.10 8.53
CA ASP A 19 3.37 -23.10 8.74
C ASP A 19 2.78 -21.69 9.03
N HIS A 20 3.62 -20.65 9.06
CA HIS A 20 3.17 -19.28 9.28
C HIS A 20 2.54 -18.69 8.01
N LYS A 21 1.26 -18.31 8.12
CA LYS A 21 0.50 -17.72 7.00
C LYS A 21 0.83 -16.25 6.68
N VAL A 22 1.60 -15.58 7.53
CA VAL A 22 1.93 -14.14 7.40
C VAL A 22 3.37 -13.89 7.84
N PHE A 23 4.10 -13.13 7.04
CA PHE A 23 5.41 -12.57 7.35
C PHE A 23 5.55 -11.17 6.75
N PHE A 24 6.48 -10.39 7.28
CA PHE A 24 6.78 -9.03 6.85
C PHE A 24 8.16 -8.99 6.20
N ILE A 25 8.30 -8.15 5.18
CA ILE A 25 9.60 -7.79 4.60
C ILE A 25 9.86 -6.33 4.93
N LEU A 26 10.99 -6.05 5.59
CA LEU A 26 11.41 -4.68 5.86
C LEU A 26 12.06 -4.10 4.59
N THR A 27 11.38 -3.18 3.92
CA THR A 27 11.88 -2.58 2.66
C THR A 27 12.82 -1.39 2.89
N ASN A 28 12.59 -0.64 3.97
CA ASN A 28 13.24 0.64 4.27
C ASN A 28 13.24 1.64 3.10
N THR A 29 12.22 1.58 2.24
CA THR A 29 12.13 2.37 1.00
C THR A 29 11.92 3.86 1.25
N ARG A 30 11.33 4.26 2.37
CA ARG A 30 11.06 5.68 2.70
C ARG A 30 12.32 6.55 2.76
N SER A 31 13.48 5.99 3.07
CA SER A 31 14.76 6.73 3.07
C SER A 31 15.43 6.78 1.71
N MET A 32 14.80 6.23 0.66
CA MET A 32 15.35 6.12 -0.67
C MET A 32 14.71 7.14 -1.61
N ASN A 33 15.39 7.44 -2.72
CA ASN A 33 14.74 8.11 -3.83
C ASN A 33 13.84 7.12 -4.60
N GLU A 34 13.00 7.64 -5.50
CA GLU A 34 12.05 6.82 -6.25
C GLU A 34 12.72 5.75 -7.13
N SER A 35 13.92 6.01 -7.68
CA SER A 35 14.65 5.04 -8.52
C SER A 35 15.12 3.84 -7.70
N ASP A 36 15.69 4.09 -6.52
CA ASP A 36 16.15 3.03 -5.63
C ASP A 36 14.98 2.29 -4.98
N CYS A 37 13.92 3.00 -4.59
CA CYS A 37 12.65 2.39 -4.19
C CYS A 37 12.12 1.44 -5.27
N THR A 38 12.14 1.87 -6.54
CA THR A 38 11.69 1.06 -7.68
C THR A 38 12.49 -0.23 -7.81
N LYS A 39 13.82 -0.16 -7.71
CA LYS A 39 14.69 -1.35 -7.76
C LYS A 39 14.38 -2.32 -6.63
N VAL A 40 14.23 -1.82 -5.40
CA VAL A 40 13.96 -2.65 -4.22
C VAL A 40 12.61 -3.36 -4.35
N ILE A 41 11.54 -2.65 -4.68
CA ILE A 41 10.20 -3.26 -4.82
C ILE A 41 10.18 -4.29 -5.94
N ASN A 42 10.76 -3.98 -7.11
CA ASN A 42 10.83 -4.95 -8.22
C ASN A 42 11.65 -6.20 -7.84
N GLN A 43 12.77 -6.03 -7.14
CA GLN A 43 13.59 -7.16 -6.68
C GLN A 43 12.85 -8.05 -5.68
N ILE A 44 12.14 -7.44 -4.73
CA ILE A 44 11.32 -8.17 -3.75
C ILE A 44 10.25 -8.98 -4.49
N MET A 45 9.50 -8.35 -5.39
CA MET A 45 8.43 -9.01 -6.13
C MET A 45 8.96 -10.15 -7.00
N PHE A 46 10.08 -9.93 -7.70
CA PHE A 46 10.75 -10.98 -8.47
C PHE A 46 11.18 -12.15 -7.59
N ASN A 47 11.83 -11.89 -6.46
CA ASN A 47 12.29 -12.95 -5.56
C ASN A 47 11.15 -13.74 -4.92
N ILE A 48 10.03 -13.08 -4.59
CA ILE A 48 8.81 -13.75 -4.12
C ILE A 48 8.25 -14.66 -5.22
N SER A 49 8.18 -14.18 -6.46
CA SER A 49 7.71 -14.96 -7.62
C SER A 49 8.55 -16.22 -7.83
N GLU A 50 9.88 -16.09 -7.73
CA GLU A 50 10.80 -17.23 -7.83
C GLU A 50 10.67 -18.19 -6.65
N ALA A 51 10.56 -17.68 -5.42
CA ALA A 51 10.40 -18.53 -4.23
C ALA A 51 9.09 -19.33 -4.29
N ILE A 52 7.99 -18.71 -4.72
CA ILE A 52 6.69 -19.37 -4.95
C ILE A 52 6.84 -20.47 -6.02
N ARG A 53 7.52 -20.18 -7.13
CA ARG A 53 7.78 -21.15 -8.20
C ARG A 53 8.60 -22.35 -7.70
N ILE A 54 9.67 -22.11 -6.95
CA ILE A 54 10.58 -23.14 -6.42
C ILE A 54 9.86 -24.03 -5.40
N THR A 55 9.13 -23.43 -4.47
CA THR A 55 8.37 -24.17 -3.44
C THR A 55 7.12 -24.85 -3.98
N LYS A 56 6.72 -24.55 -5.22
CA LYS A 56 5.44 -24.95 -5.82
C LYS A 56 4.28 -24.56 -4.91
N TYR A 57 4.37 -23.36 -4.31
CA TYR A 57 3.36 -22.89 -3.37
C TYR A 57 2.03 -22.68 -4.10
N THR A 58 1.01 -23.44 -3.72
CA THR A 58 -0.28 -23.50 -4.43
C THR A 58 -1.33 -22.54 -3.90
N HIS A 59 -1.08 -21.91 -2.75
CA HIS A 59 -2.04 -21.01 -2.13
C HIS A 59 -1.91 -19.61 -2.70
N ARG A 60 -3.05 -18.91 -2.78
CA ARG A 60 -3.11 -17.50 -3.15
C ARG A 60 -2.37 -16.68 -2.10
N VAL A 61 -1.45 -15.82 -2.55
CA VAL A 61 -0.69 -14.89 -1.71
C VAL A 61 -1.33 -13.52 -1.82
N GLN A 62 -1.53 -12.87 -0.68
CA GLN A 62 -2.00 -11.49 -0.62
C GLN A 62 -0.82 -10.57 -0.36
N PHE A 63 -0.74 -9.49 -1.14
CA PHE A 63 0.29 -8.47 -0.98
C PHE A 63 -0.32 -7.27 -0.28
N ILE A 64 0.25 -6.89 0.87
CA ILE A 64 -0.19 -5.75 1.66
C ILE A 64 0.98 -4.77 1.71
N SER A 65 0.83 -3.62 1.04
CA SER A 65 1.69 -2.47 1.31
C SER A 65 1.21 -1.81 2.59
N ARG A 66 1.99 -1.94 3.67
CA ARG A 66 1.58 -1.44 4.99
C ARG A 66 1.46 0.09 5.01
N GLY A 67 2.22 0.76 4.15
CA GLY A 67 2.22 2.21 4.06
C GLY A 67 2.53 2.91 5.38
N ASP A 68 2.21 4.19 5.43
CA ASP A 68 2.32 5.02 6.62
C ASP A 68 0.94 5.59 6.93
N SER A 69 0.45 5.37 8.14
CA SER A 69 -0.88 5.84 8.56
C SER A 69 -0.94 7.36 8.69
N THR A 70 0.18 8.09 8.56
CA THR A 70 0.17 9.56 8.44
C THR A 70 0.31 10.02 6.99
N LEU A 71 0.06 9.12 6.03
CA LEU A 71 -0.03 9.36 4.59
C LEU A 71 1.30 9.79 3.92
N ARG A 72 2.43 9.42 4.52
CA ARG A 72 3.77 9.68 3.95
C ARG A 72 4.31 8.46 3.19
N GLY A 73 5.39 8.66 2.44
CA GLY A 73 6.06 7.63 1.66
C GLY A 73 5.77 7.72 0.18
N HIS A 74 6.23 6.70 -0.56
CA HIS A 74 6.26 6.72 -2.02
C HIS A 74 4.91 6.36 -2.65
N TYR A 75 3.79 6.42 -1.94
CA TYR A 75 2.49 6.26 -2.59
C TYR A 75 2.32 7.31 -3.70
N PRO A 76 1.89 6.92 -4.92
CA PRO A 76 1.39 5.59 -5.32
C PRO A 76 2.43 4.65 -5.96
N LEU A 77 3.70 5.04 -6.08
CA LEU A 77 4.77 4.28 -6.73
C LEU A 77 4.85 2.84 -6.24
N GLU A 78 4.94 2.61 -4.93
CA GLU A 78 5.10 1.26 -4.35
C GLU A 78 3.91 0.36 -4.72
N THR A 79 2.68 0.85 -4.54
CA THR A 79 1.46 0.10 -4.87
C THR A 79 1.32 -0.13 -6.37
N ASN A 80 1.71 0.83 -7.20
CA ASN A 80 1.67 0.69 -8.66
C ASN A 80 2.68 -0.33 -9.16
N LEU A 81 3.90 -0.35 -8.62
CA LEU A 81 4.92 -1.35 -8.98
C LEU A 81 4.48 -2.76 -8.59
N ILE A 82 3.92 -2.93 -7.40
CA ILE A 82 3.36 -4.22 -6.96
C ILE A 82 2.22 -4.64 -7.90
N SER A 83 1.23 -3.77 -8.14
CA SER A 83 0.09 -4.07 -9.02
C SER A 83 0.53 -4.39 -10.45
N LYS A 84 1.47 -3.62 -11.00
CA LYS A 84 2.07 -3.85 -12.32
C LYS A 84 2.75 -5.21 -12.38
N PHE A 85 3.57 -5.56 -11.38
CA PHE A 85 4.23 -6.87 -11.35
C PHE A 85 3.21 -8.00 -11.25
N LEU A 86 2.16 -7.84 -10.45
CA LEU A 86 1.12 -8.87 -10.29
C LEU A 86 0.34 -9.11 -11.60
N THR A 87 0.09 -8.06 -12.37
CA THR A 87 -0.69 -8.08 -13.62
C THR A 87 0.16 -8.33 -14.88
N ASP A 88 1.49 -8.18 -14.80
CA ASP A 88 2.38 -8.45 -15.94
C ASP A 88 2.31 -9.94 -16.29
N ASN A 89 2.02 -10.26 -17.56
CA ASN A 89 1.97 -11.63 -18.08
C ASN A 89 3.29 -12.40 -17.91
N LYS A 90 4.40 -11.72 -17.61
CA LYS A 90 5.68 -12.34 -17.29
C LYS A 90 5.79 -12.82 -15.83
N SER A 91 4.90 -12.37 -14.96
CA SER A 91 4.84 -12.85 -13.58
C SER A 91 4.31 -14.27 -13.54
N SER A 92 5.03 -15.17 -12.87
CA SER A 92 4.57 -16.54 -12.64
C SER A 92 3.35 -16.62 -11.70
N LEU A 93 2.93 -15.49 -11.15
CA LEU A 93 1.85 -15.40 -10.17
C LEU A 93 0.46 -15.30 -10.81
N GLY A 94 0.36 -14.80 -12.05
CA GLY A 94 -0.89 -14.78 -12.82
C GLY A 94 -2.06 -14.03 -12.16
N TYR A 95 -1.77 -12.96 -11.41
CA TYR A 95 -2.81 -12.15 -10.80
C TYR A 95 -3.40 -11.14 -11.78
N TYR A 96 -4.65 -10.75 -11.54
CA TYR A 96 -5.24 -9.55 -12.12
C TYR A 96 -5.65 -8.63 -10.96
N VAL A 97 -5.33 -7.35 -11.07
CA VAL A 97 -5.60 -6.35 -10.03
C VAL A 97 -6.51 -5.26 -10.58
N ASP A 98 -7.80 -5.37 -10.28
CA ASP A 98 -8.82 -4.37 -10.63
C ASP A 98 -8.68 -3.08 -9.82
N ALA A 99 -8.35 -3.21 -8.53
CA ALA A 99 -8.32 -2.10 -7.59
C ALA A 99 -7.28 -2.30 -6.50
N THR A 100 -6.81 -1.17 -5.95
CA THR A 100 -6.03 -1.13 -4.70
C THR A 100 -6.92 -0.55 -3.61
N ILE A 101 -7.10 -1.28 -2.52
CA ILE A 101 -7.87 -0.81 -1.37
C ILE A 101 -6.93 -0.01 -0.45
N LEU A 102 -7.24 1.27 -0.25
CA LEU A 102 -6.49 2.18 0.62
C LEU A 102 -7.20 2.30 1.98
N ILE A 103 -6.53 1.84 3.05
CA ILE A 103 -7.06 1.89 4.42
C ILE A 103 -5.96 2.43 5.35
N PRO A 104 -5.84 3.76 5.52
CA PRO A 104 -4.80 4.34 6.37
C PRO A 104 -5.19 4.38 7.86
N ALA A 105 -6.42 3.98 8.20
CA ALA A 105 -6.88 3.92 9.58
C ALA A 105 -6.01 2.96 10.40
N PHE A 106 -5.56 3.42 11.55
CA PHE A 106 -4.75 2.66 12.50
C PHE A 106 -5.11 3.12 13.91
N PHE A 107 -6.08 2.45 14.51
CA PHE A 107 -6.74 2.89 15.74
C PHE A 107 -5.79 2.95 16.93
N GLU A 108 -4.90 1.98 17.07
CA GLU A 108 -3.87 1.95 18.12
C GLU A 108 -2.89 3.11 17.99
N GLY A 109 -2.73 3.63 16.77
CA GLY A 109 -1.98 4.85 16.49
C GLY A 109 -2.82 6.12 16.59
N GLY A 110 -4.11 6.07 16.91
CA GLY A 110 -4.98 7.24 16.89
C GLY A 110 -5.27 7.78 15.48
N ARG A 111 -5.24 6.93 14.45
CA ARG A 111 -5.53 7.31 13.05
C ARG A 111 -6.90 6.78 12.67
N VAL A 112 -7.80 7.67 12.30
CA VAL A 112 -9.19 7.32 11.95
C VAL A 112 -9.58 7.94 10.62
N THR A 113 -10.52 7.31 9.91
CA THR A 113 -11.06 7.82 8.66
C THR A 113 -12.58 7.76 8.72
N PHE A 114 -13.24 8.88 8.44
CA PHE A 114 -14.69 8.96 8.26
C PHE A 114 -15.02 10.13 7.34
N ASP A 115 -16.14 10.05 6.62
CA ASP A 115 -16.55 11.03 5.60
C ASP A 115 -15.45 11.35 4.58
N ASN A 116 -14.67 10.31 4.23
CA ASN A 116 -13.49 10.36 3.37
C ASN A 116 -12.35 11.23 3.89
N ILE A 117 -12.44 11.81 5.09
CA ILE A 117 -11.37 12.59 5.71
C ILE A 117 -10.56 11.69 6.63
N HIS A 118 -9.25 11.78 6.52
CA HIS A 118 -8.32 11.11 7.42
C HIS A 118 -7.89 12.04 8.55
N TYR A 119 -7.92 11.53 9.77
CA TYR A 119 -7.64 12.28 10.99
C TYR A 119 -6.54 11.62 11.81
N VAL A 120 -5.77 12.45 12.51
CA VAL A 120 -4.86 12.05 13.57
C VAL A 120 -5.42 12.57 14.89
N ILE A 121 -5.49 11.70 15.90
CA ILE A 121 -5.86 12.06 17.26
C ILE A 121 -4.61 12.58 17.97
N GLU A 122 -4.63 13.85 18.36
CA GLU A 122 -3.58 14.53 19.14
C GLU A 122 -4.26 15.21 20.33
N ASP A 123 -3.82 14.93 21.56
CA ASP A 123 -4.40 15.47 22.80
C ASP A 123 -5.94 15.38 22.85
N ASP A 124 -6.50 14.22 22.51
CA ASP A 124 -7.94 13.93 22.41
C ASP A 124 -8.73 14.75 21.36
N HIS A 125 -8.03 15.46 20.47
CA HIS A 125 -8.62 16.21 19.36
C HIS A 125 -8.44 15.50 18.02
N LEU A 126 -9.48 15.49 17.19
CA LEU A 126 -9.42 15.01 15.81
C LEU A 126 -8.85 16.10 14.90
N ILE A 127 -7.60 15.93 14.48
CA ILE A 127 -6.92 16.86 13.59
C ILE A 127 -6.95 16.28 12.16
N PRO A 128 -7.52 16.99 11.17
CA PRO A 128 -7.42 16.56 9.76
C PRO A 128 -5.96 16.39 9.36
N SER A 129 -5.62 15.27 8.72
CA SER A 129 -4.23 14.86 8.49
C SER A 129 -3.39 15.93 7.78
N GLY A 130 -3.96 16.63 6.80
CA GLY A 130 -3.33 17.73 6.06
C GLY A 130 -3.00 18.98 6.91
N GLN A 131 -3.55 19.10 8.11
CA GLN A 131 -3.26 20.19 9.07
C GLN A 131 -2.18 19.82 10.09
N THR A 132 -1.78 18.54 10.14
CA THR A 132 -0.78 18.04 11.09
C THR A 132 0.65 18.43 10.68
N SER A 133 1.61 18.23 11.59
CA SER A 133 3.03 18.35 11.27
C SER A 133 3.50 17.32 10.23
N PHE A 134 2.86 16.15 10.15
CA PHE A 134 3.20 15.09 9.20
C PHE A 134 2.96 15.51 7.74
N ALA A 135 1.95 16.34 7.48
CA ALA A 135 1.63 16.86 6.16
C ALA A 135 2.69 17.84 5.63
N LYS A 136 3.50 18.43 6.54
CA LYS A 136 4.58 19.37 6.22
C LYS A 136 5.93 18.68 6.03
N ASP A 137 5.94 17.36 5.87
CA ASP A 137 7.15 16.59 5.59
C ASP A 137 7.85 17.10 4.32
N GLU A 138 9.17 17.32 4.39
CA GLU A 138 9.94 17.91 3.29
C GLU A 138 9.96 17.06 2.02
N HIS A 139 9.85 15.73 2.17
CA HIS A 139 9.98 14.79 1.07
C HIS A 139 8.62 14.24 0.63
N PHE A 140 7.71 14.03 1.58
CA PHE A 140 6.43 13.34 1.35
C PHE A 140 5.20 14.17 1.66
N GLY A 141 5.36 15.48 1.87
CA GLY A 141 4.29 16.41 2.21
C GLY A 141 3.10 16.37 1.27
N TYR A 142 1.97 16.82 1.79
CA TYR A 142 0.67 16.85 1.12
C TYR A 142 -0.24 17.89 1.78
N SER A 143 -1.31 18.27 1.10
CA SER A 143 -2.22 19.34 1.57
C SER A 143 -3.60 18.81 1.93
N HIS A 144 -4.07 17.75 1.28
CA HIS A 144 -5.45 17.30 1.42
C HIS A 144 -5.62 16.30 2.56
N SER A 145 -6.66 16.50 3.37
CA SER A 145 -7.10 15.52 4.38
C SER A 145 -8.20 14.59 3.86
N ASN A 146 -8.97 15.04 2.85
CA ASN A 146 -9.88 14.18 2.12
C ASN A 146 -9.08 13.19 1.27
N LEU A 147 -9.28 11.90 1.47
CA LEU A 147 -8.50 10.83 0.84
C LEU A 147 -8.66 10.77 -0.68
N VAL A 148 -9.82 11.18 -1.23
CA VAL A 148 -10.01 11.26 -2.69
C VAL A 148 -9.06 12.31 -3.27
N ASP A 149 -9.07 13.50 -2.68
CA ASP A 149 -8.23 14.60 -3.14
C ASP A 149 -6.75 14.33 -2.84
N TRP A 150 -6.44 13.68 -1.72
CA TRP A 150 -5.08 13.23 -1.40
C TRP A 150 -4.55 12.21 -2.40
N VAL A 151 -5.35 11.20 -2.80
CA VAL A 151 -4.95 10.23 -3.84
C VAL A 151 -4.62 10.98 -5.14
N ILE A 152 -5.48 11.89 -5.57
CA ILE A 152 -5.26 12.70 -6.78
C ILE A 152 -4.00 13.56 -6.64
N GLU A 153 -3.79 14.22 -5.50
CA GLU A 153 -2.59 15.01 -5.20
C GLU A 153 -1.32 14.16 -5.32
N LYS A 154 -1.27 13.00 -4.66
CA LYS A 154 -0.09 12.12 -4.70
C LYS A 154 0.18 11.57 -6.09
N HIS A 155 -0.85 11.19 -6.85
CA HIS A 155 -0.69 10.78 -8.25
C HIS A 155 -0.16 11.93 -9.14
N ASN A 156 -0.61 13.17 -8.91
CA ASN A 156 -0.12 14.32 -9.69
C ASN A 156 1.34 14.66 -9.35
N LEU A 157 1.73 14.53 -8.08
CA LEU A 157 3.09 14.77 -7.60
C LEU A 157 4.07 13.65 -8.00
N SER A 158 3.60 12.43 -8.22
CA SER A 158 4.44 11.32 -8.64
C SER A 158 5.16 11.61 -9.97
N VAL A 159 6.45 11.28 -10.04
CA VAL A 159 7.26 11.44 -11.27
C VAL A 159 6.98 10.33 -12.28
N ASP A 160 6.42 9.19 -11.85
CA ASP A 160 5.98 8.11 -12.73
C ASP A 160 4.70 8.52 -13.47
N LYS A 161 4.89 9.13 -14.66
CA LYS A 161 3.81 9.50 -15.58
C LYS A 161 3.32 8.33 -16.45
N SER A 162 3.85 7.12 -16.28
CA SER A 162 3.43 5.96 -17.08
C SER A 162 2.03 5.46 -16.70
N ASN A 163 1.54 5.84 -15.52
CA ASN A 163 0.19 5.54 -15.08
C ASN A 163 -0.81 6.60 -15.57
N ARG A 164 -2.02 6.15 -15.89
CA ARG A 164 -3.13 7.05 -16.25
C ARG A 164 -3.34 8.06 -15.13
N ARG A 165 -3.66 9.29 -15.52
CA ARG A 165 -4.12 10.32 -14.59
C ARG A 165 -5.34 9.78 -13.83
N VAL A 166 -5.22 9.67 -12.51
CA VAL A 166 -6.33 9.31 -11.64
C VAL A 166 -7.23 10.53 -11.49
N THR A 167 -8.51 10.35 -11.79
CA THR A 167 -9.57 11.34 -11.57
C THR A 167 -10.53 10.85 -10.49
N ARG A 168 -11.43 11.73 -10.02
CA ARG A 168 -12.40 11.37 -8.97
C ARG A 168 -13.28 10.19 -9.38
N GLU A 169 -13.61 10.07 -10.67
CA GLU A 169 -14.42 8.98 -11.23
C GLU A 169 -13.70 7.62 -11.18
N ASN A 170 -12.37 7.60 -10.98
CA ASN A 170 -11.60 6.38 -10.78
C ASN A 170 -11.55 5.93 -9.31
N ILE A 171 -12.09 6.72 -8.37
CA ILE A 171 -11.97 6.48 -6.94
C ILE A 171 -13.35 6.16 -6.37
N VAL A 172 -13.51 4.95 -5.84
CA VAL A 172 -14.72 4.53 -5.12
C VAL A 172 -14.48 4.70 -3.62
N CYS A 173 -15.42 5.38 -2.95
CA CYS A 173 -15.40 5.54 -1.51
C CYS A 173 -16.33 4.54 -0.86
N ILE A 174 -15.82 3.80 0.13
CA ILE A 174 -16.60 2.90 0.96
C ILE A 174 -16.81 3.61 2.31
N THR A 175 -18.04 4.03 2.58
CA THR A 175 -18.39 4.82 3.77
C THR A 175 -18.49 3.93 5.02
N LEU A 176 -18.54 4.56 6.20
CA LEU A 176 -18.78 3.83 7.45
C LEU A 176 -20.14 3.12 7.47
N THR A 177 -21.16 3.71 6.82
CA THR A 177 -22.48 3.09 6.67
C THR A 177 -22.37 1.83 5.82
N ASP A 178 -21.67 1.88 4.69
CA ASP A 178 -21.46 0.71 3.82
C ASP A 178 -20.79 -0.44 4.58
N ILE A 179 -19.78 -0.13 5.41
CA ILE A 179 -19.06 -1.13 6.22
C ILE A 179 -19.96 -1.72 7.31
N ARG A 180 -20.70 -0.87 8.04
CA ARG A 180 -21.48 -1.28 9.22
C ARG A 180 -22.81 -1.95 8.89
N GLU A 181 -23.47 -1.48 7.84
CA GLU A 181 -24.85 -1.87 7.50
C GLU A 181 -24.90 -2.66 6.18
N GLY A 182 -24.03 -2.32 5.23
CA GLY A 182 -24.07 -2.87 3.88
C GLY A 182 -23.48 -4.26 3.71
N GLY A 183 -22.45 -4.59 4.49
CA GLY A 183 -21.73 -5.86 4.36
C GLY A 183 -21.13 -6.04 2.96
N PRO A 184 -20.86 -7.29 2.52
CA PRO A 184 -20.15 -7.55 1.26
C PRO A 184 -20.94 -7.18 -0.01
N TYR A 185 -22.23 -6.85 0.09
CA TYR A 185 -23.11 -6.65 -1.07
C TYR A 185 -23.19 -5.20 -1.56
N VAL A 186 -22.68 -4.25 -0.78
CA VAL A 186 -22.76 -2.81 -1.12
C VAL A 186 -21.63 -2.36 -2.05
N ILE A 187 -20.61 -3.20 -2.25
CA ILE A 187 -19.38 -2.87 -3.00
C ILE A 187 -19.15 -3.87 -4.16
N ALA A 188 -20.12 -4.75 -4.43
CA ALA A 188 -20.04 -5.81 -5.45
C ALA A 188 -20.49 -5.33 -6.84
#